data_AF-A0A2D5IN48-F1
#
_entry.id   AF-A0A2D5IN48-F1
#
_cell.length_a   1.000
_cell.length_b   1.000
_cell.length_c   1.000
_cell.angle_alpha   90.00
_cell.angle_beta   90.00
_cell.angle_gamma   90.00
#
_symmetry.space_group_name_H-M   'P 1'
#
loop_
_entity.id
_entity.type
_entity.pdbx_description
1 polymer ?
#
loop_
_entity_poly.entity_id
_entity_poly.type
_entity_poly.pdbx_seq_one_letter_code
_entity_poly.pdbx_strand_id
1 'polypeptide(L)'
;MRTLEAGRESGGLLLPDPVETSVQPSTPVGSRAIDGLGIGIDPPAWLVGGLDCIDAAARGVSAIRLADLSRDGMRIPVGDPDGRIDGVALVVTARTGGFEGMPVIDARRWPDPVTGVRRTLATLARV
;
A
#
# COMPACT_ATOMS: atom_id res chain seq x y z
N MET A 1 32.68 -34.57 31.41
CA MET A 1 31.40 -34.59 32.13
C MET A 1 31.33 -33.27 32.90
N ARG A 2 30.54 -32.29 32.45
CA ARG A 2 30.39 -30.99 33.11
C ARG A 2 29.18 -31.06 34.02
N THR A 3 29.39 -30.87 35.31
CA THR A 3 28.36 -30.83 36.36
C THR A 3 27.55 -29.55 36.17
N LEU A 4 26.23 -29.68 36.05
CA LEU A 4 25.32 -28.53 36.03
C LEU A 4 25.18 -28.02 37.48
N GLU A 5 25.53 -26.76 37.73
CA GLU A 5 25.30 -26.14 39.04
C GLU A 5 23.79 -25.97 39.26
N ALA A 6 23.27 -26.65 40.28
CA ALA A 6 21.90 -26.48 40.75
C ALA A 6 21.79 -25.14 41.47
N GLY A 7 21.16 -24.15 40.84
CA GLY A 7 20.96 -22.83 41.43
C GLY A 7 20.77 -21.67 40.44
N ARG A 8 20.91 -21.89 39.13
CA ARG A 8 20.60 -20.84 38.15
C ARG A 8 19.08 -20.76 37.96
N GLU A 9 18.46 -19.71 38.49
CA GLU A 9 17.07 -19.41 38.18
C GLU A 9 16.91 -19.35 36.65
N SER A 10 15.91 -20.07 36.14
CA SER A 10 15.55 -20.04 34.73
C SER A 10 15.31 -18.58 34.33
N GLY A 11 16.17 -18.03 33.48
CA GLY A 11 15.98 -16.69 32.93
C GLY A 11 14.60 -16.62 32.30
N GLY A 12 13.69 -15.91 32.96
CA GLY A 12 12.30 -15.82 32.55
C GLY A 12 12.21 -15.33 31.11
N LEU A 13 11.33 -15.96 30.33
CA LEU A 13 10.89 -15.40 29.05
C LEU A 13 10.26 -14.04 29.36
N LEU A 14 10.93 -12.94 29.02
CA LEU A 14 10.33 -11.61 29.02
C LEU A 14 9.25 -11.61 27.95
N LEU A 15 8.01 -11.85 28.36
CA LEU A 15 6.85 -11.57 27.53
C LEU A 15 6.80 -10.05 27.37
N PRO A 16 6.86 -9.50 26.14
CA PRO A 16 6.65 -8.07 25.94
C PRO A 16 5.28 -7.69 26.53
N ASP A 17 5.20 -6.49 27.11
CA ASP A 17 3.94 -5.96 27.62
C ASP A 17 2.85 -6.12 26.54
N PRO A 18 1.61 -6.48 26.92
CA PRO A 18 0.53 -6.62 25.98
C PRO A 18 0.38 -5.30 25.21
N VAL A 19 0.69 -5.34 23.92
CA VAL A 19 0.44 -4.22 23.01
C VAL A 19 -1.04 -3.88 23.14
N GLU A 20 -1.39 -2.61 23.36
CA GLU A 20 -2.78 -2.17 23.36
C GLU A 20 -3.44 -2.59 22.03
N THR A 21 -4.18 -3.70 22.06
CA THR A 21 -4.87 -4.26 20.90
C THR A 21 -6.18 -3.52 20.60
N SER A 22 -6.50 -2.46 21.34
CA SER A 22 -7.71 -1.67 21.14
C SER A 22 -7.53 -0.61 20.06
N VAL A 23 -7.20 -1.03 18.84
CA VAL A 23 -7.45 -0.18 17.68
C VAL A 23 -8.95 -0.24 17.42
N GLN A 24 -9.69 0.76 17.88
CA GLN A 24 -11.09 0.89 17.50
C GLN A 24 -11.16 1.40 16.06
N PRO A 25 -11.93 0.75 15.17
CA PRO A 25 -12.22 1.31 13.86
C PRO A 25 -12.79 2.71 14.05
N SER A 26 -12.28 3.68 13.31
CA SER A 26 -12.87 5.01 13.30
C SER A 26 -14.34 4.90 12.89
N THR A 27 -15.25 5.47 13.68
CA THR A 27 -16.63 5.61 13.29
C THR A 27 -16.66 6.45 12.01
N PRO A 28 -17.22 5.95 10.89
CA PRO A 28 -17.31 6.74 9.68
C PRO A 28 -18.10 8.01 10.01
N VAL A 29 -17.52 9.18 9.76
CA VAL A 29 -18.28 10.43 9.82
C VAL A 29 -19.37 10.30 8.76
N GLY A 30 -20.61 10.11 9.20
CA GLY A 30 -21.77 10.01 8.31
C GLY A 30 -21.99 11.35 7.62
N SER A 31 -21.33 11.56 6.50
CA SER A 31 -21.65 12.64 5.57
C SER A 31 -22.70 12.14 4.58
N ARG A 32 -23.63 13.02 4.21
CA ARG A 32 -24.54 12.73 3.10
C ARG A 32 -23.69 12.51 1.85
N ALA A 33 -23.83 11.35 1.22
CA ALA A 33 -23.19 11.08 -0.07
C ALA A 33 -23.59 12.19 -1.05
N ILE A 34 -22.61 12.81 -1.69
CA ILE A 34 -22.82 13.74 -2.78
C ILE A 34 -22.83 12.90 -4.05
N ASP A 35 -23.95 12.84 -4.76
CA ASP A 35 -24.06 12.07 -6.00
C ASP A 35 -22.97 12.50 -6.99
N GLY A 36 -22.21 11.53 -7.49
CA GLY A 36 -21.09 11.76 -8.40
C GLY A 36 -19.79 12.22 -7.72
N LEU A 37 -19.75 12.41 -6.40
CA LEU A 37 -18.50 12.64 -5.68
C LEU A 37 -17.83 11.31 -5.33
N GLY A 38 -16.53 11.23 -5.61
CA GLY A 38 -15.73 10.04 -5.36
C GLY A 38 -14.36 10.38 -4.78
N ILE A 39 -13.68 9.37 -4.23
CA ILE A 39 -12.33 9.50 -3.68
C ILE A 39 -11.33 8.90 -4.68
N GLY A 40 -10.38 9.73 -5.10
CA GLY A 40 -9.22 9.27 -5.88
C GLY A 40 -8.03 9.01 -4.97
N ILE A 41 -7.33 7.89 -5.16
CA ILE A 41 -6.12 7.56 -4.39
C ILE A 41 -4.83 7.81 -5.18
N ASP A 42 -3.80 8.21 -4.46
CA ASP A 42 -2.42 8.40 -4.94
C ASP A 42 -1.49 7.46 -4.13
N PRO A 43 -1.23 6.23 -4.62
CA PRO A 43 -0.51 5.20 -3.87
C PRO A 43 0.86 5.65 -3.36
N PRO A 44 1.70 6.38 -4.13
CA PRO A 44 2.95 6.94 -3.60
C PRO A 44 2.75 7.86 -2.40
N ALA A 45 1.70 8.71 -2.41
CA ALA A 45 1.42 9.62 -1.30
C ALA A 45 0.93 8.88 -0.06
N TRP A 46 0.11 7.83 -0.24
CA TRP A 46 -0.30 6.93 0.84
C TRP A 46 0.90 6.26 1.49
N LEU A 47 1.81 5.71 0.68
CA LEU A 47 3.01 5.04 1.18
C LEU A 47 3.94 6.01 1.91
N VAL A 48 4.10 7.26 1.44
CA VAL A 48 4.84 8.32 2.16
C VAL A 48 4.20 8.63 3.52
N GLY A 49 2.86 8.60 3.60
CA GLY A 49 2.13 8.76 4.84
C GLY A 49 2.19 7.57 5.80
N GLY A 50 2.90 6.49 5.45
CA GLY A 50 2.93 5.26 6.22
C GLY A 50 1.62 4.46 6.18
N LEU A 51 0.77 4.74 5.19
CA LEU A 51 -0.53 4.09 5.01
C LEU A 51 -0.46 2.99 3.95
N ASP A 52 -1.35 2.01 4.06
CA ASP A 52 -1.49 0.93 3.08
C ASP A 52 -2.49 1.32 1.97
N CYS A 53 -1.96 1.56 0.76
CA CYS A 53 -2.77 1.88 -0.40
C CYS A 53 -3.63 0.71 -0.92
N ILE A 54 -3.32 -0.54 -0.56
CA ILE A 54 -4.12 -1.71 -0.93
C ILE A 54 -5.38 -1.78 -0.07
N ASP A 55 -5.28 -1.53 1.24
CA ASP A 55 -6.45 -1.39 2.13
C ASP A 55 -7.36 -0.24 1.65
N ALA A 56 -6.76 0.89 1.23
CA ALA A 56 -7.50 2.01 0.63
C ALA A 56 -8.34 1.58 -0.58
N ALA A 57 -7.70 0.85 -1.50
CA ALA A 57 -8.34 0.35 -2.70
C ALA A 57 -9.47 -0.64 -2.40
N ALA A 58 -9.28 -1.51 -1.41
CA ALA A 58 -10.27 -2.51 -0.99
C ALA A 58 -11.54 -1.88 -0.40
N ARG A 59 -11.42 -0.71 0.25
CA ARG A 59 -12.55 0.03 0.83
C ARG A 59 -13.44 0.74 -0.20
N GLY A 60 -13.03 0.74 -1.46
CA GLY A 60 -13.74 1.38 -2.56
C GLY A 60 -13.13 2.74 -2.91
N VAL A 61 -12.84 2.91 -4.18
CA VAL A 61 -12.23 4.13 -4.76
C VAL A 61 -12.95 4.48 -6.06
N SER A 62 -12.91 5.76 -6.44
CA SER A 62 -13.51 6.26 -7.67
C SER A 62 -12.46 6.63 -8.72
N ALA A 63 -11.20 6.78 -8.32
CA ALA A 63 -10.07 7.00 -9.22
C ALA A 63 -8.77 6.45 -8.61
N ILE A 64 -7.84 6.03 -9.47
CA ILE A 64 -6.54 5.48 -9.05
C ILE A 64 -5.46 6.12 -9.92
N ARG A 65 -4.43 6.68 -9.27
CA ARG A 65 -3.20 7.10 -9.95
C ARG A 65 -2.20 5.96 -9.95
N LEU A 66 -1.73 5.57 -11.12
CA LEU A 66 -0.69 4.56 -11.30
C LEU A 66 0.67 5.24 -11.35
N ALA A 67 1.37 5.18 -10.22
CA ALA A 67 2.79 5.44 -10.08
C ALA A 67 3.28 4.62 -8.89
N ASP A 68 4.56 4.31 -8.88
CA ASP A 68 5.23 3.66 -7.77
C ASP A 68 6.18 4.68 -7.09
N LEU A 69 6.72 4.30 -5.94
CA LEU A 69 7.63 5.09 -5.14
C LEU A 69 8.89 4.27 -4.88
N SER A 70 10.03 4.84 -5.24
CA SER A 70 11.34 4.23 -4.98
C SER A 70 11.72 4.32 -3.51
N ARG A 71 12.80 3.62 -3.12
CA ARG A 71 13.34 3.65 -1.75
C ARG A 71 13.85 5.03 -1.32
N ASP A 72 14.30 5.85 -2.26
CA ASP A 72 14.73 7.23 -2.06
C ASP A 72 13.59 8.26 -2.15
N GLY A 73 12.34 7.80 -2.33
CA GLY A 73 11.15 8.66 -2.29
C GLY A 73 10.81 9.36 -3.60
N MET A 74 11.39 8.90 -4.72
CA MET A 74 11.09 9.42 -6.05
C MET A 74 9.90 8.68 -6.67
N ARG A 75 9.09 9.41 -7.45
CA ARG A 75 8.05 8.77 -8.26
C ARG A 75 8.69 8.03 -9.42
N ILE A 76 8.31 6.77 -9.58
CA ILE A 76 8.81 5.87 -10.61
C ILE A 76 7.65 5.10 -11.26
N PRO A 77 7.87 4.47 -12.43
CA PRO A 77 6.84 3.67 -13.08
C PRO A 77 6.46 2.43 -12.28
N VAL A 78 5.22 1.95 -12.45
CA VAL A 78 4.81 0.65 -11.90
C VAL A 78 5.61 -0.47 -12.58
N GLY A 79 6.09 -1.43 -11.79
CA GLY A 79 6.94 -2.53 -12.26
C GLY A 79 8.40 -2.13 -12.48
N ASP A 80 8.82 -0.98 -11.94
CA ASP A 80 10.22 -0.65 -11.81
C ASP A 80 10.88 -1.48 -10.67
N PRO A 81 12.12 -1.96 -10.82
CA PRO A 81 12.77 -2.81 -9.81
C PRO A 81 12.98 -2.15 -8.45
N ASP A 82 13.07 -0.82 -8.40
CA ASP A 82 13.20 -0.06 -7.15
C ASP A 82 11.83 0.29 -6.54
N GLY A 83 10.74 -0.13 -7.20
CA GLY A 83 9.36 0.02 -6.77
C GLY A 83 9.07 -0.65 -5.44
N ARG A 84 8.10 -0.06 -4.72
CA ARG A 84 7.65 -0.53 -3.40
C ARG A 84 6.17 -0.91 -3.39
N ILE A 85 5.44 -0.56 -4.45
CA ILE A 85 4.00 -0.76 -4.56
C ILE A 85 3.75 -1.88 -5.56
N ASP A 86 3.03 -2.92 -5.14
CA ASP A 86 2.51 -3.91 -6.07
C ASP A 86 1.33 -3.31 -6.84
N GLY A 87 1.62 -2.71 -7.99
CA GLY A 87 0.62 -2.09 -8.85
C GLY A 87 -0.38 -3.07 -9.46
N VAL A 88 -0.03 -4.36 -9.60
CA VAL A 88 -0.97 -5.40 -10.06
C VAL A 88 -1.97 -5.69 -8.95
N ALA A 89 -1.48 -5.97 -7.74
CA ALA A 89 -2.34 -6.21 -6.57
C ALA A 89 -3.24 -5.02 -6.28
N LEU A 90 -2.74 -3.79 -6.43
CA LEU A 90 -3.53 -2.56 -6.27
C LEU A 90 -4.73 -2.53 -7.22
N VAL A 91 -4.50 -2.75 -8.52
CA VAL A 91 -5.58 -2.71 -9.53
C VAL A 91 -6.57 -3.84 -9.31
N VAL A 92 -6.10 -5.07 -9.07
CA VAL A 92 -6.97 -6.22 -8.80
C VAL A 92 -7.82 -5.98 -7.57
N THR A 93 -7.20 -5.54 -6.46
CA THR A 93 -7.91 -5.26 -5.21
C THR A 93 -8.95 -4.16 -5.38
N ALA A 94 -8.61 -3.08 -6.09
CA ALA A 94 -9.57 -2.02 -6.36
C ALA A 94 -10.77 -2.53 -7.17
N ARG A 95 -10.53 -3.36 -8.21
CA ARG A 95 -11.60 -3.98 -9.00
C ARG A 95 -12.49 -4.87 -8.14
N THR A 96 -11.91 -5.68 -7.26
CA THR A 96 -12.65 -6.50 -6.29
C THR A 96 -13.44 -5.63 -5.31
N GLY A 97 -12.91 -4.46 -4.94
CA GLY A 97 -13.58 -3.44 -4.12
C GLY A 97 -14.63 -2.60 -4.87
N GLY A 98 -14.97 -2.94 -6.13
CA GLY A 98 -16.01 -2.25 -6.90
C GLY A 98 -15.54 -1.05 -7.71
N PHE A 99 -14.23 -0.87 -7.94
CA PHE A 99 -13.74 0.19 -8.82
C PHE A 99 -14.13 -0.09 -10.27
N GLU A 100 -14.97 0.76 -10.85
CA GLU A 100 -15.42 0.65 -12.26
C GLU A 100 -14.66 1.58 -13.22
N GLY A 101 -13.89 2.54 -12.69
CA GLY A 101 -13.18 3.54 -13.51
C GLY A 101 -11.97 3.02 -14.28
N MET A 102 -11.26 3.94 -14.95
CA MET A 102 -9.98 3.66 -15.60
C MET A 102 -8.83 4.17 -14.72
N PRO A 103 -7.86 3.33 -14.32
CA PRO A 103 -6.65 3.80 -13.65
C PRO A 103 -5.86 4.76 -14.56
N VAL A 104 -5.30 5.82 -13.99
CA VAL A 104 -4.58 6.86 -14.74
C VAL A 104 -3.09 6.76 -14.46
N ILE A 105 -2.26 6.58 -15.49
CA ILE A 105 -0.80 6.62 -15.34
C ILE A 105 -0.34 8.03 -15.00
N ASP A 106 0.32 8.18 -13.86
CA ASP A 106 0.86 9.44 -13.37
C ASP A 106 2.37 9.53 -13.64
N ALA A 107 2.72 9.98 -14.84
CA ALA A 107 4.10 10.08 -15.29
C ALA A 107 4.84 11.34 -14.79
N ARG A 108 4.27 12.10 -13.84
CA ARG A 108 4.90 13.33 -13.34
C ARG A 108 6.25 13.01 -12.71
N ARG A 109 7.26 13.81 -13.06
CA ARG A 109 8.65 13.71 -12.57
C ARG A 109 9.43 12.48 -13.04
N TRP A 110 8.87 11.64 -13.90
CA TRP A 110 9.64 10.55 -14.50
C TRP A 110 10.69 11.11 -15.47
N PRO A 111 11.96 10.67 -15.39
CA PRO A 111 13.01 11.12 -16.31
C PRO A 111 12.71 10.76 -17.78
N ASP A 112 12.12 9.58 -18.00
CA ASP A 112 11.65 9.11 -19.30
C ASP A 112 10.19 8.62 -19.20
N PRO A 113 9.21 9.52 -19.42
CA PRO A 113 7.79 9.19 -19.32
C PRO A 113 7.34 8.10 -20.29
N VAL A 114 7.88 8.06 -21.52
CA VAL A 114 7.42 7.14 -22.56
C VAL A 114 7.83 5.71 -22.22
N THR A 115 9.09 5.52 -21.82
CA THR A 115 9.56 4.21 -21.34
C THR A 115 8.81 3.79 -20.08
N GLY A 116 8.56 4.72 -19.16
CA GLY A 116 7.78 4.43 -17.96
C GLY A 116 6.35 3.99 -18.23
N VAL A 117 5.66 4.64 -19.18
CA VAL A 117 4.31 4.24 -19.62
C VAL A 117 4.33 2.83 -20.18
N ARG A 118 5.27 2.50 -21.08
CA ARG A 118 5.40 1.16 -21.66
C ARG A 118 5.63 0.09 -20.60
N ARG A 119 6.51 0.36 -19.62
CA ARG A 119 6.77 -0.54 -18.49
C ARG A 119 5.52 -0.77 -17.64
N THR A 120 4.80 0.31 -17.32
CA THR A 120 3.57 0.25 -16.53
C THR A 120 2.53 -0.62 -17.24
N LEU A 121 2.29 -0.36 -18.53
CA LEU A 121 1.36 -1.15 -19.34
C LEU A 121 1.77 -2.62 -19.44
N ALA A 122 3.05 -2.91 -19.70
CA ALA A 122 3.56 -4.27 -19.79
C ALA A 122 3.43 -5.04 -18.47
N THR A 123 3.57 -4.35 -17.33
CA THR A 123 3.40 -4.93 -16.00
C THR A 123 1.93 -5.28 -15.74
N LEU A 124 1.01 -4.38 -16.09
CA LEU A 124 -0.42 -4.58 -15.86
C LEU A 124 -1.09 -5.54 -16.87
N ALA A 125 -0.53 -5.69 -18.07
CA ALA A 125 -1.05 -6.62 -19.08
C ALA A 125 -0.77 -8.10 -18.79
N ARG A 126 -0.07 -8.41 -17.68
CA ARG A 126 0.26 -9.78 -17.25
C ARG A 126 -0.82 -10.43 -16.37
N VAL A 127 -1.95 -9.75 -16.22
CA VAL A 127 -3.07 -10.09 -15.32
C VAL A 127 -4.30 -10.44 -16.14
#